data_AF-A0A3E5BPC1-F1
#
_entry.id   AF-A0A3E5BPC1-F1
#
_cell.length_a   1.000
_cell.length_b   1.000
_cell.length_c   1.000
_cell.angle_alpha   90.00
_cell.angle_beta   90.00
_cell.angle_gamma   90.00
#
_symmetry.space_group_name_H-M   'P 1'
#
loop_
_entity.id
_entity.type
_entity.pdbx_description
1 polymer ?
#
loop_
_entity_poly.entity_id
_entity_poly.type
_entity_poly.pdbx_seq_one_letter_code
_entity_poly.pdbx_strand_id
1 'polypeptide(L)' 'MPEREMNSYRLTSMEEPTDEMLSQLMKEVAEEAKSKSEEAHKNFFNEIRTAVRAQRRVAVRKQQRMEQLRKSKTDIGDE' A
#
# COMPACT_ATOMS: atom_id res chain seq x y z
N MET A 1 -1.68 2.84 38.29
CA MET A 1 -2.16 4.17 37.88
C MET A 1 -3.28 4.01 36.86
N PRO A 2 -4.35 4.81 36.89
CA PRO A 2 -5.38 4.81 35.84
C PRO A 2 -4.78 5.24 34.47
N GLU A 3 -5.23 4.65 33.36
CA GLU A 3 -4.73 4.93 31.99
C GLU A 3 -4.70 6.43 31.63
N ARG A 4 -5.64 7.21 32.17
CA ARG A 4 -5.68 8.67 31.96
C ARG A 4 -4.46 9.40 32.52
N GLU A 5 -3.88 8.90 33.61
CA GLU A 5 -2.66 9.47 34.19
C GLU A 5 -1.44 9.08 33.37
N MET A 6 -1.42 7.88 32.76
CA MET A 6 -0.31 7.45 31.89
C MET A 6 -0.21 8.28 30.60
N ASN A 7 -1.35 8.64 30.01
CA ASN A 7 -1.40 9.42 28.77
C ASN A 7 -1.33 10.94 29.00
N SER A 8 -1.11 11.38 30.25
CA SER A 8 -1.05 12.81 30.59
C SER A 8 0.30 13.46 30.26
N TYR A 9 1.33 12.64 30.06
CA TYR A 9 2.68 13.13 29.78
C TYR A 9 2.75 13.83 28.42
N ARG A 10 3.43 14.97 28.38
CA ARG A 10 3.77 15.67 27.15
C ARG A 10 5.27 15.88 27.10
N LEU A 11 5.86 15.72 25.92
CA LEU A 11 7.30 15.91 25.71
C LEU A 11 7.81 17.31 26.11
N THR A 12 6.92 18.29 26.25
CA THR A 12 7.23 19.65 26.70
C THR A 12 7.08 19.88 28.20
N SER A 13 6.71 18.86 29.00
CA SER A 13 6.72 18.99 30.45
C SER A 13 8.15 19.01 30.97
N MET A 14 8.40 19.81 32.00
CA MET A 14 9.69 19.86 32.70
C MET A 14 9.86 18.71 33.71
N GLU A 15 8.81 17.91 33.93
CA GLU A 15 8.85 16.69 34.74
C GLU A 15 9.23 15.50 33.85
N GLU A 16 10.07 14.59 34.36
CA GLU A 16 10.42 13.35 33.67
C GLU A 16 9.30 12.29 33.82
N PRO A 17 9.01 11.51 32.77
CA PRO A 17 8.02 10.44 32.85
C PRO A 17 8.55 9.32 33.74
N THR A 18 7.67 8.64 34.46
CA THR A 18 8.06 7.41 35.15
C THR A 18 8.44 6.34 34.13
N ASP A 19 9.25 5.38 34.54
CA ASP A 19 9.70 4.29 33.67
C ASP A 19 8.52 3.50 33.06
N GLU A 20 7.45 3.30 33.84
CA GLU A 20 6.22 2.68 33.36
C GLU A 20 5.53 3.51 32.25
N MET A 21 5.45 4.83 32.41
CA MET A 21 4.85 5.72 31.40
C MET A 21 5.69 5.79 30.13
N LEU A 22 7.01 5.85 30.27
CA LEU A 22 7.93 5.83 29.13
C LEU A 22 7.84 4.51 28.37
N SER A 23 7.76 3.39 29.08
CA SER A 23 7.64 2.05 28.48
C SER A 23 6.35 1.93 27.64
N GLN A 24 5.23 2.46 28.13
CA GLN A 24 3.96 2.44 27.41
C GLN A 24 4.01 3.35 26.18
N LEU A 25 4.55 4.57 26.30
CA LEU A 25 4.72 5.47 25.15
C LEU A 25 5.59 4.83 24.06
N MET A 26 6.71 4.21 24.44
CA MET A 26 7.59 3.54 23.48
C MET A 26 6.91 2.34 22.82
N LYS A 27 6.08 1.60 23.56
CA LYS A 27 5.29 0.49 23.01
C LYS A 27 4.28 0.99 21.98
N GLU A 28 3.54 2.04 22.28
CA GLU A 28 2.55 2.62 21.36
C GLU A 28 3.21 3.14 20.09
N VAL A 29 4.33 3.85 20.21
CA VAL A 29 5.11 4.33 19.07
C VAL A 29 5.65 3.17 18.21
N ALA A 30 6.14 2.11 18.84
CA ALA A 30 6.63 0.94 18.13
C ALA A 30 5.51 0.21 17.37
N GLU A 31 4.33 0.08 17.99
CA GLU A 31 3.14 -0.51 17.36
C GLU A 31 2.65 0.34 16.18
N GLU A 32 2.60 1.66 16.33
CA GLU A 32 2.22 2.57 15.24
C GLU A 32 3.21 2.50 14.07
N ALA A 33 4.51 2.56 14.36
CA ALA A 33 5.56 2.47 13.33
C ALA A 33 5.48 1.14 12.57
N LYS A 34 5.25 0.04 13.28
CA LYS A 34 5.07 -1.29 12.67
C LYS A 34 3.82 -1.32 11.78
N SER A 35 2.68 -0.87 12.30
CA SER A 35 1.41 -0.85 11.56
C SER A 35 1.52 -0.02 10.27
N LYS A 36 2.11 1.18 10.37
CA LYS A 36 2.32 2.08 9.22
C LYS A 36 3.26 1.48 8.18
N SER A 37 4.31 0.80 8.62
CA SER A 37 5.22 0.07 7.73
C SER A 37 4.52 -1.06 6.99
N GLU A 38 3.76 -1.89 7.70
CA GLU A 38 2.99 -2.99 7.12
C GLU A 38 1.95 -2.49 6.11
N GLU A 39 1.25 -1.40 6.43
CA GLU A 39 0.29 -0.77 5.53
C GLU A 39 0.96 -0.21 4.26
N ALA A 40 2.09 0.49 4.42
CA ALA A 40 2.85 1.02 3.29
C ALA A 40 3.32 -0.12 2.35
N HIS A 41 3.84 -1.21 2.91
CA HIS A 41 4.23 -2.38 2.13
C HIS A 41 3.04 -3.00 1.39
N LYS A 42 1.91 -3.18 2.09
CA LYS A 42 0.69 -3.73 1.48
C LYS A 42 0.21 -2.86 0.32
N ASN A 43 0.17 -1.54 0.50
CA ASN A 43 -0.26 -0.59 -0.53
C ASN A 43 0.68 -0.62 -1.75
N PHE A 44 1.99 -0.59 -1.51
CA PHE A 44 2.99 -0.69 -2.57
C PHE A 44 2.83 -1.94 -3.44
N PHE A 45 2.72 -3.12 -2.83
CA PHE A 45 2.55 -4.36 -3.59
C PHE A 45 1.18 -4.46 -4.27
N ASN A 46 0.14 -3.86 -3.68
CA ASN A 46 -1.16 -3.76 -4.34
C ASN A 46 -1.10 -2.91 -5.61
N GLU A 47 -0.42 -1.77 -5.56
CA GLU A 47 -0.19 -0.90 -6.72
C GLU A 47 0.58 -1.59 -7.84
N ILE A 48 1.65 -2.31 -7.50
CA ILE A 48 2.40 -3.12 -8.48
C ILE A 48 1.45 -4.14 -9.14
N ARG A 49 0.65 -4.84 -8.33
CA ARG A 49 -0.26 -5.86 -8.83
C ARG A 49 -1.35 -5.27 -9.73
N THR A 50 -1.92 -4.11 -9.39
CA THR A 50 -2.90 -3.42 -10.24
C THR A 50 -2.27 -2.92 -11.54
N ALA A 51 -1.06 -2.36 -11.49
CA ALA A 51 -0.33 -1.92 -12.68
C ALA A 51 -0.06 -3.09 -13.65
N VAL A 52 0.46 -4.21 -13.14
CA VAL A 52 0.69 -5.42 -13.96
C VAL A 52 -0.61 -5.94 -14.58
N ARG A 53 -1.71 -5.97 -13.82
CA ARG A 53 -3.02 -6.37 -14.35
C ARG A 53 -3.53 -5.41 -15.43
N ALA A 54 -3.34 -4.10 -15.26
CA ALA A 54 -3.69 -3.11 -16.27
C ALA A 54 -2.88 -3.32 -17.56
N GLN A 55 -1.56 -3.50 -17.43
CA GLN A 55 -0.68 -3.73 -18.57
C GLN A 55 -1.04 -5.01 -19.34
N ARG A 56 -1.33 -6.11 -18.63
CA ARG A 56 -1.81 -7.35 -19.26
C ARG A 56 -3.10 -7.15 -20.06
N ARG A 57 -4.07 -6.41 -19.52
CA ARG A 57 -5.32 -6.10 -20.22
C ARG A 57 -5.07 -5.32 -21.52
N VAL A 58 -4.15 -4.34 -21.48
CA VAL A 58 -3.76 -3.58 -22.67
C VAL A 58 -3.09 -4.49 -23.71
N ALA A 59 -2.18 -5.37 -23.29
CA ALA A 59 -1.50 -6.30 -24.18
C ALA A 59 -2.48 -7.24 -24.89
N VAL A 60 -3.43 -7.83 -24.14
CA VAL A 60 -4.48 -8.70 -24.69
C VAL A 60 -5.34 -7.95 -25.71
N ARG A 61 -5.78 -6.73 -25.39
CA ARG A 61 -6.57 -5.91 -26.34
C ARG A 61 -5.80 -5.59 -27.61
N LYS A 62 -4.50 -5.27 -27.49
CA LYS A 62 -3.63 -5.04 -28.66
C LYS A 62 -3.51 -6.30 -29.52
N GLN A 63 -3.32 -7.46 -28.90
CA GLN A 63 -3.25 -8.75 -29.62
C GLN A 63 -4.55 -9.03 -30.38
N GLN A 64 -5.71 -8.90 -29.73
CA GLN A 64 -7.01 -9.09 -30.36
C GLN A 64 -7.21 -8.16 -31.57
N ARG A 65 -6.83 -6.88 -31.43
CA ARG A 65 -6.93 -5.90 -32.54
C ARG A 65 -6.03 -6.27 -33.72
N MET A 66 -4.80 -6.73 -33.44
CA MET A 66 -3.88 -7.19 -34.48
C MET A 66 -4.41 -8.43 -35.22
N GLU A 67 -5.03 -9.35 -34.48
CA GLU A 67 -5.65 -10.54 -35.07
C GLU A 67 -6.86 -10.20 -35.96
N GLN A 68 -7.71 -9.26 -35.54
CA GLN A 68 -8.81 -8.77 -36.38
C GLN A 68 -8.30 -8.10 -37.65
N LEU A 69 -7.25 -7.26 -37.56
CA LEU A 69 -6.64 -6.64 -38.73
C LEU A 69 -6.07 -7.69 -39.70
N ARG A 70 -5.46 -8.76 -39.17
CA ARG A 70 -4.93 -9.87 -39.97
C ARG A 70 -6.05 -10.57 -40.74
N LYS A 71 -7.19 -10.86 -40.09
CA LYS A 71 -8.36 -11.49 -40.74
C LYS A 71 -8.96 -10.59 -41.82
N SER A 72 -9.13 -9.29 -41.56
CA SER A 72 -9.65 -8.37 -42.57
C SER A 72 -8.77 -8.23 -43.82
N LYS A 73 -7.45 -8.45 -43.69
CA LYS A 73 -6.52 -8.38 -44.82
C LYS A 73 -6.51 -9.65 -45.66
N THR A 74 -6.82 -10.82 -45.08
CA THR A 74 -6.97 -12.06 -45.86
C THR A 74 -8.24 -12.02 -46.68
N ASP A 75 -9.33 -11.46 -46.13
CA ASP A 75 -10.63 -11.39 -46.83
C ASP A 75 -10.62 -10.46 -48.05
N ILE A 76 -9.70 -9.49 -48.12
CA ILE A 76 -9.53 -8.56 -49.27
C ILE A 76 -8.65 -9.16 -50.38
N GLY A 77 -7.86 -10.21 -50.07
CA GLY A 77 -6.93 -10.84 -51.03
C GLY A 77 -7.53 -12.00 -51.83
N ASP A 78 -8.77 -12.38 -51.54
CA ASP A 78 -9.47 -13.53 -52.14
C ASP A 78 -10.55 -13.12 -53.18
N GLU A 79 -10.61 -11.85 -53.60
CA GLU A 79 -11.40 -11.34 -54.75
C GLU A 79 -10.50 -10.95 -55.94
#